data_AF-A0AAV4M8T3-F1
#
_entry.id   AF-A0AAV4M8T3-F1
#
_cell.length_a   1.000
_cell.length_b   1.000
_cell.length_c   1.000
_cell.angle_alpha   90.00
_cell.angle_beta   90.00
_cell.angle_gamma   90.00
#
_symmetry.space_group_name_H-M   'P 1'
#
loop_
_entity.id
_entity.type
_entity.pdbx_description
1 polymer ?
#
loop_
_entity_poly.entity_id
_entity_poly.type
_entity_poly.pdbx_seq_one_letter_code
_entity_poly.pdbx_strand_id
1 'polypeptide(L)'
;MLLYMYTDTLEALGWESASLLYAAADKYELLILKDLCSSILKDNLCSSNACELLVFADTHHDHDMKKFAQEYILNHPNEVMSSNNWKDFVKHYGSLAAETLTLNFLCE
;
A
#
# COMPACT_ATOMS: atom_id res chain seq x y z
N MET A 1 -13.50 -4.61 -12.56
CA MET A 1 -13.70 -6.04 -12.20
C MET A 1 -14.37 -6.82 -13.32
N LEU A 2 -15.64 -6.56 -13.66
CA LEU A 2 -16.34 -7.31 -14.72
C LEU A 2 -15.62 -7.24 -16.07
N LEU A 3 -15.15 -6.05 -16.48
CA LEU A 3 -14.40 -5.89 -17.73
C LEU A 3 -13.20 -6.86 -17.77
N TYR A 4 -12.35 -6.85 -16.74
CA TYR A 4 -11.21 -7.76 -16.62
C TYR A 4 -11.60 -9.24 -16.75
N MET A 5 -12.70 -9.69 -16.13
CA MET A 5 -13.15 -11.08 -16.26
C MET A 5 -13.49 -11.48 -17.69
N TYR A 6 -13.98 -10.54 -18.50
CA TYR A 6 -14.40 -10.80 -19.88
C TYR A 6 -13.30 -10.51 -20.91
N THR A 7 -12.35 -9.63 -20.60
CA THR A 7 -11.33 -9.18 -21.55
C THR A 7 -9.92 -9.59 -21.19
N ASP A 8 -9.68 -10.02 -19.94
CA ASP A 8 -8.34 -10.21 -19.35
C ASP A 8 -7.44 -8.96 -19.50
N THR A 9 -8.06 -7.77 -19.59
CA THR A 9 -7.36 -6.49 -19.72
C THR A 9 -7.70 -5.57 -18.56
N LEU A 10 -6.70 -4.79 -18.16
CA LEU A 10 -6.83 -3.74 -17.16
C LEU A 10 -6.38 -2.42 -17.77
N GLU A 11 -7.27 -1.43 -17.78
CA GLU A 11 -6.94 -0.06 -18.19
C GLU A 11 -6.00 0.60 -17.18
N ALA A 12 -5.38 1.72 -17.55
CA ALA A 12 -4.57 2.49 -16.61
C ALA A 12 -5.44 2.99 -15.44
N LEU A 13 -5.34 2.33 -14.30
CA LEU A 13 -6.07 2.69 -13.08
C LEU A 13 -5.27 3.70 -12.27
N GLY A 14 -5.94 4.76 -11.84
CA GLY A 14 -5.43 5.61 -10.76
C GLY A 14 -5.52 4.89 -9.41
N TRP A 15 -4.88 5.48 -8.40
CA TRP A 15 -4.81 4.96 -7.04
C TRP A 15 -6.17 4.50 -6.47
N GLU A 16 -7.18 5.37 -6.50
CA GLU A 16 -8.50 5.10 -5.93
C GLU A 16 -9.22 3.93 -6.65
N SER A 17 -9.16 3.89 -7.97
CA SER A 17 -9.76 2.80 -8.74
C SER A 17 -9.01 1.48 -8.51
N ALA A 18 -7.69 1.52 -8.39
CA ALA A 18 -6.86 0.35 -8.12
C ALA A 18 -7.09 -0.20 -6.70
N SER A 19 -7.24 0.65 -5.69
CA SER A 19 -7.50 0.22 -4.31
C SER A 19 -8.91 -0.37 -4.14
N LEU A 20 -9.93 0.23 -4.76
CA LEU A 20 -11.28 -0.33 -4.79
C LEU A 20 -11.32 -1.66 -5.53
N LEU A 21 -10.60 -1.78 -6.65
CA LEU A 21 -10.54 -3.02 -7.40
C LEU A 21 -9.78 -4.11 -6.66
N TYR A 22 -8.69 -3.75 -5.97
CA TYR A 22 -7.97 -4.66 -5.08
C TYR A 22 -8.90 -5.19 -4.00
N ALA A 23 -9.64 -4.32 -3.30
CA ALA A 23 -10.55 -4.73 -2.24
C ALA A 23 -11.67 -5.66 -2.75
N ALA A 24 -12.17 -5.41 -3.97
CA ALA A 24 -13.09 -6.32 -4.63
C ALA A 24 -12.43 -7.66 -4.98
N ALA A 25 -11.23 -7.63 -5.56
CA ALA A 25 -10.50 -8.85 -5.93
C ALA A 25 -10.18 -9.71 -4.70
N ASP A 26 -9.80 -9.10 -3.59
CA ASP A 26 -9.57 -9.75 -2.30
C ASP A 26 -10.86 -10.38 -1.74
N LYS A 27 -11.97 -9.64 -1.75
CA LYS A 27 -13.29 -10.13 -1.28
C LYS A 27 -13.82 -11.31 -2.09
N TYR A 28 -13.57 -11.34 -3.39
CA TYR A 28 -14.05 -12.40 -4.29
C TYR A 28 -12.96 -13.44 -4.61
N GLU A 29 -11.84 -13.42 -3.88
CA GLU A 29 -10.75 -14.39 -3.98
C GLU A 29 -10.15 -14.51 -5.40
N LEU A 30 -10.13 -13.40 -6.14
CA LEU A 30 -9.56 -13.31 -7.48
C LEU A 30 -8.07 -12.99 -7.39
N LEU A 31 -7.27 -13.99 -7.04
CA LEU A 31 -5.83 -13.85 -6.74
C LEU A 31 -5.05 -13.13 -7.85
N ILE A 32 -5.24 -13.52 -9.12
CA ILE A 32 -4.51 -12.90 -10.25
C ILE A 32 -4.85 -11.40 -10.37
N LEU A 33 -6.12 -11.05 -10.20
CA LEU A 33 -6.55 -9.65 -10.26
C LEU A 33 -6.04 -8.86 -9.04
N LYS A 34 -6.01 -9.49 -7.87
CA LYS A 34 -5.45 -8.92 -6.65
C LYS A 34 -3.96 -8.59 -6.83
N ASP A 35 -3.17 -9.53 -7.36
CA ASP A 35 -1.73 -9.34 -7.61
C ASP A 35 -1.47 -8.24 -8.64
N LEU A 36 -2.30 -8.16 -9.68
CA LEU A 36 -2.23 -7.11 -10.68
C LEU A 36 -2.51 -5.72 -10.08
N CYS A 37 -3.55 -5.61 -9.24
CA CYS A 37 -3.85 -4.37 -8.53
C CYS A 37 -2.74 -4.01 -7.52
N SER A 38 -2.17 -5.01 -6.83
CA SER A 38 -1.03 -4.83 -5.92
C SER A 38 0.16 -4.21 -6.65
N SER A 39 0.49 -4.73 -7.83
CA SER A 39 1.57 -4.20 -8.68
C SER A 39 1.31 -2.75 -9.08
N ILE A 40 0.09 -2.42 -9.53
CA ILE A 40 -0.27 -1.04 -9.91
C ILE A 40 -0.16 -0.09 -8.71
N LEU A 41 -0.61 -0.50 -7.53
CA LEU A 41 -0.54 0.33 -6.32
C LEU A 41 0.91 0.56 -5.90
N LYS A 42 1.77 -0.45 -6.01
CA LYS A 42 3.22 -0.35 -5.74
C LYS A 42 3.91 0.56 -6.75
N ASP A 43 3.58 0.46 -8.03
CA ASP A 43 4.16 1.29 -9.10
C ASP A 43 3.77 2.77 -9.00
N ASN A 44 2.60 3.06 -8.43
CA ASN A 44 2.11 4.42 -8.18
C ASN A 44 2.49 4.98 -6.79
N LEU A 45 3.36 4.27 -6.05
CA LEU A 45 3.80 4.70 -4.73
C LEU A 45 4.65 5.99 -4.81
N CYS A 46 4.30 6.96 -3.98
CA CYS A 46 5.03 8.20 -3.80
C CYS A 46 4.97 8.67 -2.33
N SER A 47 5.74 9.70 -2.00
CA SER A 47 5.83 10.19 -0.62
C SER A 47 4.51 10.65 -0.01
N SER A 48 3.54 11.09 -0.83
CA SER A 48 2.22 11.54 -0.35
C SER A 48 1.27 10.40 -0.01
N ASN A 49 1.34 9.26 -0.71
CA ASN A 49 0.46 8.11 -0.52
C ASN A 49 1.11 6.93 0.24
N ALA A 50 2.40 7.01 0.59
CA ALA A 50 3.10 5.94 1.29
C ALA A 50 2.47 5.53 2.63
N CYS A 51 2.01 6.51 3.42
CA CYS A 51 1.32 6.23 4.68
C CYS A 51 -0.04 5.55 4.43
N GLU A 52 -0.75 5.97 3.38
CA GLU A 52 -2.05 5.39 3.01
C GLU A 52 -1.89 3.96 2.51
N LEU A 53 -0.87 3.69 1.67
CA LEU A 53 -0.53 2.34 1.22
C LEU A 53 -0.22 1.41 2.39
N LEU A 54 0.52 1.91 3.39
CA LEU A 54 0.87 1.13 4.57
C LEU A 54 -0.37 0.73 5.39
N VAL A 55 -1.29 1.67 5.64
CA VAL A 55 -2.58 1.39 6.31
C VAL A 55 -3.42 0.42 5.48
N PHE A 56 -3.46 0.63 4.17
CA PHE A 56 -4.23 -0.19 3.24
C PHE A 56 -3.76 -1.65 3.28
N ALA A 57 -2.45 -1.88 3.17
CA ALA A 57 -1.86 -3.20 3.23
C ALA A 57 -2.08 -3.89 4.58
N ASP A 58 -1.97 -3.15 5.69
CA ASP A 58 -2.24 -3.67 7.04
C ASP A 58 -3.72 -4.09 7.18
N THR A 59 -4.64 -3.30 6.66
CA THR A 59 -6.09 -3.59 6.69
C THR A 59 -6.44 -4.86 5.89
N HIS A 60 -5.77 -5.06 4.75
CA HIS A 60 -5.96 -6.23 3.90
C HIS A 60 -5.06 -7.42 4.26
N HIS A 61 -4.28 -7.32 5.34
CA HIS A 61 -3.31 -8.33 5.77
C HIS A 61 -2.34 -8.76 4.64
N ASP A 62 -2.02 -7.83 3.73
CA ASP A 62 -1.08 -8.05 2.64
C ASP A 62 0.34 -7.75 3.13
N HIS A 63 1.01 -8.79 3.63
CA HIS A 63 2.34 -8.68 4.22
C HIS A 63 3.40 -8.20 3.22
N ASP A 64 3.32 -8.61 1.95
CA ASP A 64 4.29 -8.21 0.93
C ASP A 64 4.12 -6.73 0.56
N MET A 65 2.88 -6.26 0.43
CA MET A 65 2.58 -4.86 0.19
C MET A 65 2.92 -3.99 1.41
N LYS A 66 2.65 -4.47 2.62
CA LYS A 66 3.02 -3.80 3.87
C LYS A 66 4.53 -3.61 3.94
N LYS A 67 5.30 -4.67 3.72
CA LYS A 67 6.77 -4.63 3.72
C LYS A 67 7.31 -3.64 2.67
N PHE A 68 6.76 -3.68 1.45
CA PHE A 68 7.16 -2.75 0.39
C PHE A 68 6.92 -1.28 0.78
N ALA A 69 5.76 -0.97 1.37
CA ALA A 69 5.46 0.38 1.85
C ALA A 69 6.41 0.79 2.99
N GLN A 70 6.70 -0.10 3.93
CA GLN A 70 7.65 0.16 5.02
C GLN A 70 9.05 0.44 4.48
N GLU A 71 9.56 -0.38 3.55
CA GLU A 71 10.86 -0.16 2.91
C GLU A 71 10.92 1.19 2.19
N TYR A 72 9.87 1.57 1.46
CA TYR A 72 9.82 2.88 0.81
C TYR A 72 9.91 4.03 1.82
N ILE A 73 9.16 3.96 2.92
CA ILE A 73 9.17 4.99 3.98
C ILE A 73 10.56 5.09 4.63
N LEU A 74 11.20 3.95 4.88
CA LEU A 74 12.54 3.88 5.49
C LEU A 74 13.64 4.36 4.53
N ASN A 75 13.45 4.21 3.22
CA ASN A 75 14.38 4.71 2.20
C ASN A 75 14.21 6.23 1.92
N HIS A 76 13.04 6.79 2.21
CA HIS A 76 12.72 8.21 1.99
C HIS A 76 12.27 8.94 3.28
N PRO A 77 13.01 8.83 4.40
CA PRO A 77 12.54 9.31 5.70
C PRO A 77 12.38 10.83 5.73
N ASN A 78 13.25 11.57 5.04
CA ASN A 78 13.20 13.03 4.99
C ASN A 78 11.95 13.56 4.29
N GLU A 79 11.45 12.86 3.27
CA GLU A 79 10.27 13.27 2.52
C GLU A 79 8.99 12.83 3.21
N VAL A 80 8.96 11.60 3.71
CA VAL A 80 7.75 11.04 4.31
C VAL A 80 7.60 11.49 5.76
N MET A 81 8.63 11.31 6.61
CA MET A 81 8.49 11.52 8.06
C MET A 81 8.41 13.00 8.47
N SER A 82 8.87 13.92 7.60
CA SER A 82 8.70 15.35 7.82
C SER A 82 7.30 15.87 7.44
N SER A 83 6.54 15.09 6.65
CA SER A 83 5.22 15.46 6.16
C SER A 83 4.15 15.49 7.26
N ASN A 84 3.08 16.26 7.04
CA ASN A 84 1.91 16.23 7.92
C ASN A 84 1.19 14.88 7.83
N ASN A 85 1.21 14.22 6.67
CA ASN A 85 0.62 12.89 6.48
C ASN A 85 1.22 11.87 7.45
N TRP A 86 2.54 11.89 7.66
CA TRP A 86 3.18 11.01 8.63
C TRP A 86 2.79 11.35 10.07
N LYS A 87 2.70 12.64 10.44
CA LYS A 87 2.29 13.04 11.79
C LYS A 87 0.86 12.58 12.11
N ASP A 88 -0.06 12.73 11.16
CA ASP A 88 -1.43 12.26 11.29
C ASP A 88 -1.48 10.73 11.33
N PHE A 89 -0.69 10.06 10.49
CA PHE A 89 -0.54 8.61 10.52
C PHE A 89 -0.06 8.10 11.89
N VAL A 90 0.97 8.71 12.49
CA VAL A 90 1.45 8.34 13.83
C VAL A 90 0.37 8.53 14.90
N LYS A 91 -0.46 9.57 14.78
CA LYS A 91 -1.54 9.84 15.74
C LYS A 91 -2.65 8.80 15.67
N HIS A 92 -3.01 8.34 14.47
CA HIS A 92 -4.11 7.40 14.26
C HIS A 92 -3.68 5.93 14.28
N TYR A 93 -2.46 5.63 13.82
CA TYR A 93 -1.89 4.30 13.62
C TYR A 93 -0.52 4.17 14.31
N GLY A 94 -0.43 4.65 15.55
CA GLY A 94 0.84 4.71 16.29
C GLY A 94 1.54 3.35 16.47
N SER A 95 0.78 2.26 16.60
CA SER A 95 1.35 0.89 16.66
C SER A 95 2.03 0.50 15.36
N LEU A 96 1.40 0.78 14.21
CA LEU A 96 1.93 0.47 12.88
C LEU A 96 3.13 1.36 12.54
N ALA A 97 3.10 2.62 12.97
CA ALA A 97 4.25 3.52 12.87
C ALA A 97 5.43 3.02 13.71
N ALA A 98 5.19 2.60 14.96
CA ALA A 98 6.22 2.04 15.82
C ALA A 98 6.82 0.76 15.22
N GLU A 99 5.99 -0.16 14.72
CA GLU A 99 6.43 -1.36 14.01
C GLU A 99 7.36 -1.02 12.84
N THR A 100 6.94 -0.08 11.99
CA THR A 100 7.72 0.36 10.82
C THR A 100 9.06 0.97 11.22
N LEU A 101 9.10 1.77 12.29
CA LEU A 101 10.34 2.36 12.80
C LEU A 101 11.24 1.31 13.46
N THR A 102 10.68 0.29 14.12
CA THR A 102 11.48 -0.78 14.73
C THR A 102 12.19 -1.66 13.70
N LEU A 103 11.63 -1.81 12.49
CA LEU A 103 12.29 -2.53 11.41
C LEU A 103 13.61 -1.88 10.97
N ASN A 104 13.72 -0.55 11.09
CA ASN A 104 14.96 0.17 10.81
C ASN A 104 16.12 -0.27 11.72
N PHE A 105 15.81 -0.72 12.94
CA PHE A 105 16.81 -1.12 13.95
C PHE A 105 17.14 -2.62 13.93
N LEU A 106 16.44 -3.43 13.12
CA LEU A 106 16.66 -4.88 13.01
C LEU A 106 17.51 -5.27 11.80
N CYS A 107 17.87 -4.32 10.93
CA CYS A 107 18.70 -4.54 9.74
C CYS A 107 20.16 -4.04 9.90
N GLU A 108 20.63 -3.73 11.12
CA GLU A 108 22.05 -3.51 11.44
C GLU A 108 22.73 -4.75 12.02
#